data_AF-A0A9Q0C4B9-F1
#
_entry.id   AF-A0A9Q0C4B9-F1
#
_cell.length_a   1.000
_cell.length_b   1.000
_cell.length_c   1.000
_cell.angle_alpha   90.00
_cell.angle_beta   90.00
_cell.angle_gamma   90.00
#
_symmetry.space_group_name_H-M   'P 1'
#
loop_
_entity.id
_entity.type
_entity.pdbx_description
1 polymer ?
#
loop_
_entity_poly.entity_id
_entity_poly.type
_entity_poly.pdbx_seq_one_letter_code
_entity_poly.pdbx_strand_id
1 'polypeptide(L)'
;MLGGHTTGTLVRKAEMYQENMKHIPIPAARGSQVPFTSWQGLADSLKALYHQPLHYLTNLQLRQWDCLRLGSAVKAEALVWLMEETHRLTASPLSLAKIWASDEFYHAYIDPVFP
;
A
#
# COMPACT_ATOMS: atom_id res chain seq x y z
N MET A 1 -23.92 -14.08 -16.92
CA MET A 1 -24.13 -12.67 -16.55
C MET A 1 -24.21 -12.53 -15.03
N LEU A 2 -23.08 -12.38 -14.34
CA LEU A 2 -23.04 -12.18 -12.87
C LEU A 2 -22.21 -10.93 -12.45
N GLY A 3 -21.79 -10.07 -13.40
CA GLY A 3 -20.78 -9.03 -13.15
C GLY A 3 -21.28 -7.68 -12.61
N GLY A 4 -22.60 -7.44 -12.50
CA GLY A 4 -23.14 -6.11 -12.16
C GLY A 4 -23.07 -5.74 -10.67
N HIS A 5 -23.46 -6.66 -9.79
CA HIS A 5 -23.57 -6.39 -8.34
C HIS A 5 -22.21 -6.38 -7.61
N THR A 6 -21.27 -7.24 -8.03
CA THR A 6 -19.93 -7.35 -7.42
C THR A 6 -19.08 -6.11 -7.70
N THR A 7 -19.21 -5.55 -8.91
CA THR A 7 -18.46 -4.36 -9.33
C THR A 7 -18.85 -3.13 -8.53
N GLY A 8 -20.15 -2.88 -8.33
CA GLY A 8 -20.61 -1.76 -7.49
C GLY A 8 -20.19 -1.88 -6.02
N THR A 9 -20.14 -3.11 -5.50
CA THR A 9 -19.68 -3.37 -4.12
C THR A 9 -18.18 -3.09 -3.96
N LEU A 10 -17.35 -3.49 -4.92
CA LEU A 10 -15.91 -3.25 -4.89
C LEU A 10 -15.57 -1.77 -5.05
N VAL A 11 -16.28 -1.04 -5.91
CA VAL A 11 -16.11 0.42 -6.06
C VAL A 11 -16.34 1.12 -4.72
N ARG A 12 -17.44 0.82 -4.02
CA ARG A 12 -17.72 1.43 -2.73
C ARG A 12 -16.69 1.09 -1.65
N LYS A 13 -16.20 -0.16 -1.64
CA LYS A 13 -15.10 -0.56 -0.73
C LYS A 13 -13.82 0.22 -1.04
N ALA A 14 -13.48 0.38 -2.32
CA ALA A 14 -12.29 1.11 -2.75
C ALA A 14 -12.40 2.60 -2.44
N GLU A 15 -13.60 3.19 -2.53
CA GLU A 15 -13.86 4.59 -2.13
C GLU A 15 -13.60 4.78 -0.64
N MET A 16 -14.21 3.94 0.22
CA MET A 16 -13.99 3.99 1.65
C MET A 16 -12.51 3.79 2.02
N TYR A 17 -11.86 2.83 1.36
CA TYR A 17 -10.44 2.55 1.56
C TYR A 17 -9.57 3.76 1.20
N GLN A 18 -9.76 4.33 0.00
CA GLN A 18 -8.97 5.46 -0.46
C GLN A 18 -9.18 6.69 0.43
N GLU A 19 -10.44 6.98 0.78
CA GLU A 19 -10.77 8.11 1.66
C GLU A 19 -10.08 7.96 3.01
N ASN A 20 -10.13 6.77 3.61
CA ASN A 20 -9.43 6.49 4.87
C ASN A 20 -7.92 6.67 4.75
N MET A 21 -7.29 6.08 3.73
CA MET A 21 -5.83 6.16 3.55
C MET A 21 -5.34 7.58 3.30
N LYS A 22 -6.15 8.44 2.66
CA LYS A 22 -5.81 9.84 2.38
C LYS A 22 -5.69 10.69 3.66
N HIS A 23 -6.40 10.34 4.73
CA HIS A 23 -6.35 11.06 6.01
C HIS A 23 -5.15 10.69 6.88
N ILE A 24 -4.40 9.63 6.54
CA ILE A 24 -3.22 9.21 7.30
C ILE A 24 -2.02 10.06 6.85
N PRO A 25 -1.44 10.90 7.72
CA PRO A 25 -0.31 11.76 7.35
C PRO A 25 0.98 10.95 7.19
N ILE A 26 1.87 11.37 6.29
CA ILE A 26 3.22 10.80 6.19
C ILE A 26 4.04 11.21 7.42
N PRO A 27 4.83 10.30 8.04
CA PRO A 27 5.67 10.66 9.18
C PRO A 27 6.67 11.80 8.86
N ALA A 28 6.68 12.83 9.70
CA ALA A 28 7.55 14.01 9.50
C ALA A 28 9.00 13.75 9.90
N ALA A 29 9.23 13.03 11.00
CA ALA A 29 10.55 12.64 11.47
C ALA A 29 10.92 11.29 10.83
N ARG A 30 11.83 11.32 9.85
CA ARG A 30 12.31 10.14 9.10
C ARG A 30 13.83 10.07 9.13
N GLY A 31 14.40 8.97 8.67
CA GLY A 31 15.86 8.78 8.59
C GLY A 31 16.37 7.66 9.49
N SER A 32 15.49 6.72 9.82
CA SER A 32 15.86 5.49 10.50
C SER A 32 16.76 4.64 9.59
N GLN A 33 17.89 4.16 10.12
CA GLN A 33 18.69 3.17 9.42
C GLN A 33 18.11 1.78 9.71
N VAL A 34 17.04 1.41 9.00
CA VAL A 34 16.42 0.09 9.13
C VAL A 34 17.19 -0.91 8.26
N PRO A 35 17.90 -1.89 8.85
CA PRO A 35 18.47 -2.98 8.06
C PRO A 35 17.35 -3.86 7.52
N PHE A 36 17.41 -4.22 6.25
CA PHE A 36 16.41 -5.10 5.63
C PHE A 36 17.04 -6.01 4.58
N THR A 37 16.43 -7.19 4.39
CA THR A 37 16.84 -8.18 3.38
C THR A 37 15.80 -8.36 2.27
N SER A 38 14.61 -7.76 2.42
CA SER A 38 13.53 -7.71 1.44
C SER A 38 12.71 -6.43 1.59
N TRP A 39 12.10 -5.97 0.51
CA TRP A 39 11.20 -4.81 0.51
C TRP A 39 9.96 -5.02 1.37
N GLN A 40 9.41 -6.25 1.41
CA GLN A 40 8.36 -6.61 2.36
C GLN A 40 8.85 -6.52 3.82
N GLY A 41 10.07 -6.99 4.12
CA GLY A 41 10.64 -6.87 5.47
C GLY A 41 10.90 -5.42 5.88
N LEU A 42 11.28 -4.56 4.93
CA LEU A 42 11.35 -3.12 5.15
C LEU A 42 9.96 -2.54 5.43
N ALA A 43 8.94 -2.91 4.65
CA ALA A 43 7.57 -2.46 4.86
C ALA A 43 7.08 -2.80 6.28
N ASP A 44 7.27 -4.04 6.73
CA ASP A 44 6.87 -4.48 8.06
C ASP A 44 7.60 -3.70 9.16
N SER A 45 8.90 -3.45 8.97
CA SER A 45 9.69 -2.64 9.90
C SER A 45 9.19 -1.19 9.96
N LEU A 46 8.83 -0.58 8.82
CA LEU A 46 8.30 0.78 8.77
C LEU A 46 6.90 0.85 9.42
N LYS A 47 6.02 -0.11 9.15
CA LYS A 47 4.69 -0.20 9.78
C LYS A 47 4.81 -0.29 11.29
N ALA A 48 5.72 -1.13 11.79
CA ALA A 48 5.98 -1.28 13.22
C ALA A 48 6.60 -0.03 13.85
N LEU A 49 7.56 0.61 13.16
CA LEU A 49 8.27 1.78 13.67
C LEU A 49 7.38 3.03 13.71
N TYR A 50 6.56 3.24 12.69
CA TYR A 50 5.76 4.45 12.54
C TYR A 50 4.30 4.27 12.96
N HIS A 51 3.88 3.05 13.32
CA HIS A 51 2.52 2.71 13.70
C HIS A 51 1.49 3.16 12.65
N GLN A 52 1.82 2.99 11.38
CA GLN A 52 0.94 3.34 10.26
C GLN A 52 0.84 2.22 9.23
N PRO A 53 -0.34 2.02 8.63
CA PRO A 53 -0.48 1.13 7.49
C PRO A 53 0.21 1.71 6.25
N LEU A 54 0.55 0.83 5.31
CA LEU A 54 0.92 1.23 3.94
C LEU A 54 -0.26 1.00 3.00
N HIS A 55 -0.28 1.78 1.93
CA HIS A 55 -1.29 1.68 0.89
C HIS A 55 -1.19 0.35 0.14
N TYR A 56 -2.33 -0.15 -0.35
CA TYR A 56 -2.45 -1.40 -1.10
C TYR A 56 -1.46 -1.44 -2.27
N LEU A 57 -1.43 -0.35 -3.06
CA LEU A 57 -0.49 -0.21 -4.18
C LEU A 57 0.97 -0.20 -3.74
N THR A 58 1.28 0.37 -2.56
CA THR A 58 2.63 0.35 -2.00
C THR A 58 3.02 -1.07 -1.61
N ASN A 59 2.19 -1.78 -0.83
CA ASN A 59 2.42 -3.18 -0.47
C ASN A 59 2.59 -4.07 -1.71
N LEU A 60 1.74 -3.89 -2.71
CA LEU A 60 1.80 -4.63 -3.97
C LEU A 60 3.11 -4.35 -4.73
N GLN A 61 3.51 -3.08 -4.86
CA GLN A 61 4.76 -2.69 -5.53
C GLN A 61 5.99 -3.29 -4.83
N LEU A 62 6.05 -3.20 -3.50
CA LEU A 62 7.18 -3.72 -2.73
C LEU A 62 7.32 -5.24 -2.89
N ARG A 63 6.19 -5.97 -2.95
CA ARG A 63 6.19 -7.40 -3.28
C ARG A 63 6.73 -7.66 -4.69
N GLN A 64 6.37 -6.83 -5.68
CA GLN A 64 6.90 -6.96 -7.04
C GLN A 64 8.41 -6.71 -7.08
N TRP A 65 8.92 -5.73 -6.34
CA TRP A 65 10.35 -5.45 -6.26
C TRP A 65 11.15 -6.60 -5.62
N ASP A 66 10.58 -7.27 -4.62
CA ASP A 66 11.15 -8.51 -4.07
C ASP A 66 11.21 -9.63 -5.13
N CYS A 67 10.13 -9.85 -5.88
CA CYS A 67 10.11 -10.85 -6.95
C CYS A 67 11.16 -10.56 -8.05
N LEU A 68 11.39 -9.27 -8.36
CA LEU A 68 12.38 -8.84 -9.35
C LEU A 68 13.81 -8.74 -8.79
N ARG A 69 14.00 -8.99 -7.48
CA ARG A 69 15.29 -8.83 -6.78
C ARG A 69 15.92 -7.45 -7.00
N LEU A 70 15.08 -6.40 -7.05
CA LEU A 70 15.58 -5.04 -7.13
C LEU A 70 16.30 -4.71 -5.81
N GLY A 71 17.58 -4.37 -5.89
CA GLY A 71 18.47 -4.26 -4.74
C GLY A 71 18.10 -3.16 -3.74
N SER A 72 18.79 -3.16 -2.59
CA SER A 72 18.60 -2.16 -1.54
C SER A 72 18.96 -0.75 -2.02
N ALA A 73 18.02 0.18 -1.96
CA ALA A 73 18.34 1.59 -2.20
C ALA A 73 19.00 2.21 -0.97
N VAL A 74 20.08 3.00 -1.16
CA VAL A 74 20.71 3.83 -0.11
C VAL A 74 19.70 4.75 0.59
N LYS A 75 18.57 5.04 -0.06
CA LYS A 75 17.46 5.84 0.44
C LYS A 75 16.12 5.07 0.41
N ALA A 76 16.15 3.78 0.74
CA ALA A 76 14.98 2.88 0.65
C ALA A 76 13.77 3.40 1.43
N GLU A 77 13.94 3.83 2.68
CA GLU A 77 12.87 4.44 3.48
C GLU A 77 12.24 5.66 2.76
N ALA A 78 13.07 6.57 2.26
CA ALA A 78 12.58 7.77 1.59
C ALA A 78 11.81 7.44 0.29
N LEU A 79 12.27 6.42 -0.45
CA LEU A 79 11.58 5.94 -1.64
C LEU A 79 10.20 5.36 -1.31
N VAL A 80 10.10 4.55 -0.25
CA VAL A 80 8.82 3.99 0.21
C VAL A 80 7.86 5.13 0.57
N TRP A 81 8.29 6.11 1.36
CA TRP A 81 7.41 7.21 1.78
C TRP A 81 6.97 8.13 0.64
N LEU A 82 7.83 8.40 -0.34
CA LEU A 82 7.46 9.20 -1.52
C LEU A 82 6.39 8.49 -2.37
N MET A 83 6.56 7.18 -2.55
CA MET A 83 5.59 6.35 -3.24
C MET A 83 4.28 6.25 -2.47
N GLU A 84 4.36 6.03 -1.15
CA GLU A 84 3.20 5.96 -0.26
C GLU A 84 2.38 7.26 -0.30
N GLU A 85 3.03 8.42 -0.25
CA GLU A 85 2.37 9.72 -0.37
C GLU A 85 1.62 9.86 -1.70
N THR A 86 2.28 9.48 -2.80
CA THR A 86 1.66 9.48 -4.12
C THR A 86 0.42 8.60 -4.14
N HIS A 87 0.50 7.38 -3.62
CA HIS A 87 -0.64 6.45 -3.59
C HIS A 87 -1.79 6.95 -2.70
N ARG A 88 -1.50 7.47 -1.50
CA ARG A 88 -2.53 8.04 -0.60
C ARG A 88 -3.27 9.23 -1.23
N LEU A 89 -2.57 10.06 -2.01
CA LEU A 89 -3.16 11.29 -2.56
C LEU A 89 -3.82 11.11 -3.93
N THR A 90 -3.37 10.17 -4.75
CA THR A 90 -3.71 10.14 -6.19
C THR A 90 -4.41 8.87 -6.67
N ALA A 91 -4.43 7.80 -5.88
CA ALA A 91 -5.03 6.55 -6.33
C ALA A 91 -6.55 6.69 -6.53
N SER A 92 -7.02 6.22 -7.69
CA SER A 92 -8.44 6.27 -8.04
C SER A 92 -9.17 5.05 -7.45
N PRO A 93 -10.27 5.25 -6.71
CA PRO A 93 -11.11 4.15 -6.23
C PRO A 93 -11.59 3.21 -7.34
N LEU A 94 -11.93 3.76 -8.51
CA LEU A 94 -12.37 2.97 -9.66
C LEU A 94 -11.25 2.08 -10.20
N SER A 95 -10.02 2.60 -10.25
CA SER A 95 -8.85 1.80 -10.66
C SER A 95 -8.55 0.70 -9.64
N LEU A 96 -8.60 1.01 -8.35
CA LEU A 96 -8.43 0.03 -7.28
C LEU A 96 -9.47 -1.09 -7.36
N ALA A 97 -10.75 -0.74 -7.53
CA ALA A 97 -11.82 -1.72 -7.67
C ALA A 97 -11.63 -2.66 -8.87
N LYS A 98 -11.10 -2.16 -9.99
CA LYS A 98 -10.76 -3.00 -11.16
C LYS A 98 -9.62 -3.97 -10.86
N ILE A 99 -8.59 -3.51 -10.15
CA ILE A 99 -7.47 -4.36 -9.73
C ILE A 99 -7.98 -5.44 -8.77
N TRP A 100 -8.75 -5.06 -7.75
CA TRP A 100 -9.32 -5.99 -6.76
C TRP A 100 -10.30 -6.99 -7.38
N ALA A 101 -11.06 -6.59 -8.40
CA ALA A 101 -11.92 -7.51 -9.15
C ALA A 101 -11.13 -8.57 -9.94
N SER A 102 -9.85 -8.31 -10.21
CA SER A 102 -8.97 -9.19 -10.98
C SER A 102 -8.03 -10.03 -10.09
N ASP A 103 -8.02 -9.80 -8.78
CA ASP A 103 -7.17 -10.47 -7.81
C ASP A 103 -8.00 -10.96 -6.61
N GLU A 104 -8.27 -12.26 -6.55
CA GLU A 104 -9.03 -12.89 -5.46
C GLU A 104 -8.38 -12.68 -4.08
N PHE A 105 -7.06 -12.50 -4.04
CA PHE A 105 -6.27 -12.37 -2.82
C PHE A 105 -5.85 -10.92 -2.53
N TYR A 106 -6.50 -9.92 -3.14
CA TYR A 106 -6.14 -8.51 -2.95
C TYR A 106 -6.11 -8.08 -1.47
N HIS A 107 -6.95 -8.70 -0.64
CA HIS A 107 -7.02 -8.47 0.80
C HIS A 107 -5.68 -8.71 1.52
N ALA A 108 -4.80 -9.57 0.99
CA ALA A 108 -3.49 -9.84 1.59
C ALA A 108 -2.55 -8.63 1.61
N TYR A 109 -2.85 -7.61 0.79
CA TYR A 109 -2.05 -6.38 0.69
C TYR A 109 -2.73 -5.16 1.33
N ILE A 110 -3.89 -5.35 1.95
CA ILE A 110 -4.58 -4.31 2.72
C ILE A 110 -4.16 -4.48 4.18
N ASP A 111 -3.38 -3.53 4.68
CA ASP A 111 -3.02 -3.52 6.09
C ASP A 111 -4.24 -3.21 6.97
N PRO A 112 -4.34 -3.81 8.16
CA PRO A 112 -5.36 -3.44 9.12
C PRO A 112 -5.14 -1.98 9.54
N VAL A 113 -6.19 -1.17 9.44
CA VAL A 113 -6.21 0.16 10.04
C VAL A 113 -6.55 -0.03 11.51
N PHE A 114 -5.56 0.15 12.39
CA PHE A 114 -5.78 0.09 13.84
C PHE A 114 -6.73 1.22 14.27
N PRO A 115 -7.70 0.96 15.17
CA PRO A 115 -8.46 2.03 15.84
C PRO A 115 -7.54 2.94 16.68
#